data_AF-A0A920L5Z8-F1
#
_entry.id   AF-A0A920L5Z8-F1
#
_cell.length_a   1.000
_cell.length_b   1.000
_cell.length_c   1.000
_cell.angle_alpha   90.00
_cell.angle_beta   90.00
_cell.angle_gamma   90.00
#
_symmetry.space_group_name_H-M   'P 1'
#
loop_
_entity.id
_entity.type
_entity.pdbx_description
1 polymer ?
#
loop_
_entity_poly.entity_id
_entity_poly.type
_entity_poly.pdbx_seq_one_letter_code
_entity_poly.pdbx_strand_id
1 'polypeptide(L)' 'MKGKDKIENFDLGNQNLAFFIGSEEKGLSHGLMDKLDNVLRISMSDDIESLNVSVAAAIAMQHIFIKN' A
#
# COMPACT_ATOMS: atom_id res chain seq x y z
N MET A 1 0.08 -10.98 6.82
CA MET A 1 -0.57 -10.64 5.53
C MET A 1 0.50 -10.47 4.46
N LYS A 2 0.36 -11.10 3.28
CA LYS A 2 1.38 -11.11 2.22
C LYS A 2 1.16 -9.98 1.21
N GLY A 3 1.52 -8.74 1.58
CA GLY A 3 1.98 -7.77 0.58
C GLY A 3 3.36 -8.23 0.12
N LYS A 4 3.53 -8.58 -1.16
CA LYS A 4 4.76 -9.20 -1.68
C LYS A 4 5.94 -8.23 -1.57
N ASP A 5 5.69 -6.95 -1.80
CA ASP A 5 6.72 -5.93 -1.85
C ASP A 5 6.44 -4.79 -0.86
N LYS A 6 7.51 -4.24 -0.29
CA LYS A 6 7.40 -3.10 0.60
C LYS A 6 7.42 -1.82 -0.23
N ILE A 7 6.67 -0.81 0.22
CA ILE A 7 6.52 0.44 -0.53
C ILE A 7 7.83 1.21 -0.70
N GLU A 8 8.81 1.01 0.19
CA GLU A 8 10.11 1.68 0.11
C GLU A 8 10.97 1.19 -1.06
N ASN A 9 10.63 0.04 -1.64
CA ASN A 9 11.35 -0.58 -2.76
C ASN A 9 10.56 -0.51 -4.07
N PHE A 10 9.44 0.22 -4.11
CA PHE A 10 8.56 0.24 -5.27
C PHE A 10 9.01 1.30 -6.28
N ASP A 11 9.39 0.86 -7.48
CA ASP A 11 9.69 1.73 -8.62
C ASP A 11 8.49 1.81 -9.56
N LEU A 12 8.01 3.03 -9.78
CA LEU A 12 6.84 3.33 -10.60
C LEU A 12 7.16 3.63 -12.06
N GLY A 13 8.41 3.96 -12.37
CA GLY A 13 8.76 4.53 -13.67
C GLY A 13 7.84 5.71 -14.05
N ASN A 14 7.31 5.67 -15.27
CA ASN A 14 6.47 6.74 -15.85
C ASN A 14 5.02 6.29 -16.15
N GLN A 15 4.45 5.41 -15.33
CA GLN A 15 3.12 4.84 -15.58
C GLN A 15 1.99 5.67 -14.94
N ASN A 16 0.79 5.61 -15.53
CA ASN A 16 -0.43 6.13 -14.89
C ASN A 16 -0.85 5.17 -13.77
N LEU A 17 -1.33 5.72 -12.66
CA LEU A 17 -1.54 4.96 -11.44
C LEU A 17 -2.96 5.11 -10.91
N ALA A 18 -3.49 4.00 -10.42
CA ALA A 18 -4.71 3.96 -9.65
C ALA A 18 -4.41 3.38 -8.27
N PHE A 19 -4.86 4.09 -7.22
CA PHE A 19 -4.68 3.66 -5.84
C PHE A 19 -5.93 2.94 -5.34
N PHE A 20 -5.76 1.73 -4.81
CA PHE A 20 -6.81 0.97 -4.16
C PHE A 20 -6.49 0.84 -2.68
N ILE A 21 -7.37 1.37 -1.84
CA ILE A 21 -7.23 1.32 -0.38
C ILE A 21 -8.42 0.58 0.19
N GLY A 22 -8.12 -0.42 1.02
CA GLY A 22 -9.13 -1.25 1.68
C GLY A 22 -9.82 -0.53 2.83
N SER A 23 -10.89 -1.11 3.35
CA SER A 23 -11.52 -0.63 4.59
C SER A 23 -10.64 -0.93 5.81
N GLU A 24 -10.80 -0.16 6.89
CA GLU A 24 -9.99 -0.29 8.11
C GLU A 24 -10.02 -1.70 8.71
N GLU A 25 -11.20 -2.33 8.73
CA GLU A 25 -11.34 -3.65 9.34
C GLU A 25 -10.92 -4.79 8.40
N LYS A 26 -11.41 -4.77 7.15
CA LYS A 26 -11.33 -5.93 6.24
C LYS A 26 -10.23 -5.81 5.20
N GLY A 27 -9.64 -4.62 5.04
CA GLY A 27 -8.65 -4.34 4.01
C GLY A 27 -9.22 -4.53 2.60
N LEU A 28 -8.35 -4.89 1.66
CA LEU A 28 -8.73 -5.23 0.29
C LEU A 28 -9.25 -6.67 0.23
N SER A 29 -10.29 -6.90 -0.59
CA SER A 29 -10.77 -8.26 -0.81
C SER A 29 -9.73 -9.08 -1.59
N HIS A 30 -9.66 -10.39 -1.33
CA HIS A 30 -8.74 -11.28 -2.02
C HIS A 30 -8.91 -11.24 -3.54
N GLY A 31 -10.16 -11.31 -4.02
CA GLY A 31 -10.44 -11.25 -5.46
C GLY A 31 -10.12 -9.92 -6.13
N LEU A 32 -9.98 -8.82 -5.37
CA LEU A 32 -9.42 -7.57 -5.90
C LEU A 32 -7.90 -7.62 -5.91
N MET A 33 -7.25 -8.07 -4.82
CA MET A 33 -5.80 -8.21 -4.74
C MET A 33 -5.22 -9.08 -5.86
N ASP A 34 -5.92 -10.14 -6.26
CA ASP A 34 -5.51 -11.04 -7.34
C ASP A 34 -5.52 -10.37 -8.74
N LYS A 35 -6.17 -9.20 -8.88
CA LYS A 35 -6.28 -8.43 -10.13
C LYS A 35 -5.37 -7.22 -10.17
N LEU A 36 -4.71 -6.87 -9.08
CA LEU A 36 -3.83 -5.71 -9.01
C LEU A 36 -2.44 -6.06 -9.56
N ASP A 37 -1.84 -5.13 -10.28
CA ASP A 37 -0.46 -5.28 -10.78
C ASP A 37 0.54 -5.42 -9.63
N ASN A 38 0.31 -4.65 -8.56
CA ASN A 38 1.17 -4.61 -7.38
C ASN A 38 0.33 -4.56 -6.10
N VAL A 39 0.75 -5.30 -5.07
CA VAL A 39 0.17 -5.27 -3.73
C VAL A 39 1.26 -4.92 -2.73
N LEU A 40 1.24 -3.66 -2.29
CA LEU A 40 2.26 -3.06 -1.44
C LEU A 40 1.84 -3.04 0.03
N ARG A 41 2.82 -2.97 0.93
CA ARG A 41 2.61 -2.77 2.36
C ARG A 41 3.57 -1.74 2.94
N ILE A 42 3.11 -1.02 3.95
CA ILE A 42 3.94 -0.14 4.79
C ILE A 42 4.62 -1.01 5.83
N SER A 43 5.93 -0.83 6.04
CA SER A 43 6.65 -1.48 7.14
C SER A 43 6.16 -0.89 8.47
N MET A 44 5.64 -1.73 9.36
CA MET A 44 5.24 -1.36 10.72
C MET A 44 6.06 -2.17 11.73
N SER A 45 6.27 -1.64 12.93
CA SER A 45 6.84 -2.41 14.05
C SER A 45 5.87 -3.51 14.49
N ASP A 46 6.41 -4.61 15.03
CA ASP A 46 5.61 -5.77 15.44
C ASP A 46 4.57 -5.45 16.53
N ASP A 47 4.77 -4.37 17.29
CA ASP A 47 3.86 -3.92 18.36
C ASP A 47 2.65 -3.10 17.86
N ILE A 48 2.55 -2.84 16.55
CA ILE A 48 1.46 -2.03 15.96
C ILE A 48 0.65 -2.89 15.00
N GLU A 49 -0.64 -3.03 15.28
CA GLU A 49 -1.55 -3.83 14.45
C GLU A 49 -1.87 -3.15 13.11
N SER A 50 -2.18 -1.85 13.13
CA SER A 50 -2.54 -1.09 11.93
C SER A 50 -2.39 0.41 12.11
N LEU A 51 -2.39 1.12 10.99
CA LEU A 51 -2.53 2.58 10.93
C LEU A 51 -3.97 2.92 10.51
N ASN A 52 -4.42 4.11 10.90
CA ASN A 52 -5.63 4.69 10.30
C ASN A 52 -5.50 4.73 8.78
N VAL A 53 -6.58 4.43 8.06
CA VAL A 53 -6.56 4.28 6.60
C VAL A 53 -6.10 5.55 5.87
N SER A 54 -6.46 6.73 6.39
CA SER A 54 -6.04 8.01 5.79
C SER A 54 -4.55 8.28 6.01
N VAL A 55 -4.00 7.88 7.16
CA VAL A 55 -2.57 7.99 7.46
C VAL A 55 -1.77 7.03 6.58
N ALA A 56 -2.25 5.79 6.42
CA ALA A 56 -1.65 4.82 5.52
C ALA A 56 -1.63 5.33 4.07
N ALA A 57 -2.74 5.91 3.60
CA ALA A 57 -2.84 6.54 2.29
C ALA A 57 -1.79 7.65 2.12
N ALA A 58 -1.69 8.55 3.10
CA ALA A 58 -0.75 9.67 3.07
C ALA A 58 0.72 9.21 3.02
N ILE A 59 1.10 8.23 3.85
CA ILE A 59 2.46 7.66 3.84
C ILE A 59 2.76 7.01 2.50
N ALA A 60 1.80 6.29 1.93
CA ALA A 60 1.97 5.64 0.65
C ALA A 60 2.16 6.65 -0.48
N MET A 61 1.31 7.67 -0.53
CA MET A 61 1.45 8.76 -1.50
C MET A 61 2.77 9.52 -1.35
N GLN A 62 3.24 9.73 -0.12
CA GLN A 62 4.53 10.39 0.13
C GLN A 62 5.70 9.58 -0.43
N HIS A 63 5.70 8.26 -0.28
CA HIS A 63 6.74 7.40 -0.86
C HIS A 63 6.68 7.36 -2.38
N ILE A 64 5.48 7.35 -2.94
CA ILE A 64 5.28 7.11 -4.38
C ILE A 64 5.42 8.37 -5.23
N PHE A 65 4.96 9.52 -4.72
CA PHE A 65 4.90 10.74 -5.50
C PHE A 65 5.93 11.80 -5.10
N ILE A 66 6.42 11.76 -3.86
CA ILE A 66 7.28 12.82 -3.31
C ILE A 66 8.73 12.35 -3.19
N LYS A 67 8.95 11.18 -2.60
CA LYS A 67 10.29 10.66 -2.37
C LYS A 67 10.79 9.90 -3.60
N ASN A 68 11.37 10.65 -4.54
CA ASN A 68 12.22 10.12 -5.63
C ASN A 68 13.68 10.10 -5.20
#